data_AF-A0A0C1FUY7-F1
#
_entry.id   AF-A0A0C1FUY7-F1
#
_cell.length_a   1.000
_cell.length_b   1.000
_cell.length_c   1.000
_cell.angle_alpha   90.00
_cell.angle_beta   90.00
_cell.angle_gamma   90.00
#
_symmetry.space_group_name_H-M   'P 1'
#
loop_
_entity.id
_entity.type
_entity.pdbx_description
1 polymer ?
#
loop_
_entity_poly.entity_id
_entity_poly.type
_entity_poly.pdbx_seq_one_letter_code
_entity_poly.pdbx_strand_id
1 'polypeptide(L)'
;MVLSFEIIYVYHHHNRGQFIFAKLLTGESGFEVKDGIFGGIPIYNYVEMPRMLDENGEQRLDVFVFCPIEPMQKGNFVQGQCVELVLPNQ
;
A
#
# COMPACT_ATOMS: atom_id res chain seq x y z
N MET A 1 6.82 -3.69 -12.83
CA MET A 1 7.64 -3.72 -11.60
C MET A 1 6.88 -4.44 -10.49
N VAL A 2 7.56 -5.19 -9.61
CA VAL A 2 6.92 -5.89 -8.46
C VAL A 2 7.54 -5.37 -7.15
N LEU A 3 6.69 -4.99 -6.20
CA LEU A 3 7.08 -4.47 -4.88
C LEU A 3 6.42 -5.30 -3.78
N SER A 4 7.11 -5.55 -2.67
CA SER A 4 6.58 -6.35 -1.56
C SER A 4 6.21 -5.49 -0.37
N PHE A 5 5.03 -5.72 0.20
CA PHE A 5 4.49 -4.96 1.32
C PHE A 5 4.01 -5.87 2.46
N GLU A 6 4.10 -5.40 3.70
CA GLU A 6 3.42 -5.95 4.86
C GLU A 6 2.23 -5.06 5.22
N ILE A 7 1.03 -5.64 5.31
CA ILE A 7 -0.16 -4.90 5.74
C ILE A 7 -0.07 -4.64 7.24
N ILE A 8 0.05 -3.38 7.62
CA ILE A 8 0.16 -2.97 9.02
C ILE A 8 -1.18 -2.55 9.61
N TYR A 9 -2.14 -2.13 8.79
CA TYR A 9 -3.48 -1.79 9.23
C TYR A 9 -4.51 -1.83 8.11
N VAL A 10 -5.74 -2.19 8.45
CA VAL A 10 -6.88 -2.20 7.53
C VAL A 10 -8.01 -1.40 8.15
N TYR A 11 -8.41 -0.33 7.49
CA TYR A 11 -9.53 0.51 7.91
C TYR A 11 -10.71 0.34 6.97
N HIS A 12 -11.91 0.14 7.50
CA HIS A 12 -13.13 0.08 6.71
C HIS A 12 -13.97 1.34 6.94
N HIS A 13 -14.11 2.16 5.90
CA HIS A 13 -14.96 3.34 5.92
C HIS A 13 -16.32 3.01 5.31
N HIS A 14 -17.39 3.19 6.09
CA HIS A 14 -18.78 2.88 5.76
C HIS A 14 -19.23 3.28 4.33
N ASN A 15 -18.78 4.43 3.81
CA ASN A 15 -19.17 4.92 2.47
C ASN A 15 -18.05 4.93 1.43
N ARG A 16 -16.83 4.54 1.79
CA ARG A 16 -15.64 4.68 0.92
C ARG A 16 -14.86 3.38 0.74
N GLY A 17 -15.33 2.28 1.33
CA GLY A 17 -14.68 0.98 1.23
C GLY A 17 -13.48 0.84 2.17
N GLN A 18 -12.52 0.03 1.76
CA GLN A 18 -11.41 -0.40 2.59
C GLN A 18 -10.13 0.36 2.24
N PHE A 19 -9.44 0.88 3.25
CA PHE A 19 -8.12 1.50 3.14
C PHE A 19 -7.09 0.56 3.74
N ILE A 20 -6.04 0.28 3.00
CA ILE A 20 -4.99 -0.66 3.41
C ILE A 20 -3.70 0.13 3.65
N PHE A 21 -3.24 0.14 4.88
CA PHE A 21 -1.96 0.71 5.25
C PHE A 21 -0.93 -0.42 5.19
N ALA A 22 0.09 -0.26 4.37
CA ALA A 22 1.12 -1.27 4.23
C ALA A 22 2.51 -0.65 4.21
N LYS A 23 3.45 -1.34 4.86
CA LYS A 23 4.86 -0.99 4.94
C LYS A 23 5.59 -1.67 3.78
N LEU A 24 6.39 -0.94 3.02
CA LEU A 24 7.27 -1.54 2.02
C LEU A 24 8.33 -2.41 2.71
N LEU A 25 8.46 -3.65 2.24
CA LEU A 25 9.48 -4.60 2.67
C LEU A 25 10.65 -4.64 1.69
N THR A 26 10.36 -4.59 0.39
CA THR A 26 11.37 -4.74 -0.67
C THR A 26 10.90 -4.06 -1.93
N GLY A 27 11.74 -3.20 -2.50
CA GLY A 27 11.42 -2.46 -3.71
C GLY A 27 12.52 -1.46 -4.09
N GLU A 28 12.48 -1.00 -5.34
CA GLU A 28 13.33 0.10 -5.79
C GLU A 28 12.85 1.42 -5.21
N SER A 29 13.76 2.37 -4.98
CA SER A 29 13.39 3.72 -4.53
C SER A 29 12.87 4.56 -5.70
N GLY A 30 11.87 5.40 -5.45
CA GLY A 30 11.45 6.44 -6.41
C GLY A 30 10.39 6.01 -7.43
N PHE A 31 9.53 5.05 -7.08
CA PHE A 31 8.38 4.69 -7.90
C PHE A 31 7.17 5.58 -7.63
N GLU A 32 6.34 5.74 -8.66
CA GLU A 32 5.03 6.40 -8.56
C GLU A 32 3.95 5.35 -8.86
N VAL A 33 2.92 5.26 -8.02
CA VAL A 33 1.83 4.29 -8.20
C VAL A 33 0.60 5.02 -8.75
N LYS A 34 0.45 5.12 -10.07
CA LYS A 34 -0.77 5.69 -10.67
C LYS A 34 -1.89 4.66 -10.73
N ASP A 35 -1.55 3.46 -11.18
CA ASP A 35 -2.42 2.29 -11.28
C ASP A 35 -1.61 1.04 -10.93
N GLY A 36 -2.24 0.06 -10.28
CA GLY A 36 -1.55 -1.18 -9.90
C GLY A 36 -2.46 -2.27 -9.39
N ILE A 37 -1.90 -3.47 -9.24
CA ILE A 37 -2.58 -4.64 -8.68
C ILE A 37 -1.93 -4.98 -7.34
N PHE A 38 -2.62 -4.69 -6.24
CA PHE A 38 -2.17 -4.94 -4.88
C PHE A 38 -2.82 -6.21 -4.32
N GLY A 39 -2.02 -7.26 -4.08
CA GLY A 39 -2.54 -8.55 -3.62
C GLY A 39 -3.58 -9.16 -4.56
N GLY A 40 -3.44 -8.94 -5.87
CA GLY A 40 -4.41 -9.38 -6.89
C GLY A 40 -5.58 -8.41 -7.12
N ILE A 41 -5.59 -7.25 -6.47
CA ILE A 41 -6.73 -6.32 -6.50
C ILE A 41 -6.33 -4.99 -7.13
N PRO A 42 -7.08 -4.51 -8.14
CA PRO A 42 -6.86 -3.19 -8.70
C PRO A 42 -7.01 -2.08 -7.66
N ILE A 43 -6.08 -1.13 -7.67
CA ILE A 43 -6.08 0.08 -6.83
C ILE A 43 -5.99 1.33 -7.71
N TYR A 44 -6.67 2.43 -7.34
CA TYR A 44 -6.69 3.68 -8.14
C TYR A 44 -6.04 4.89 -7.45
N ASN A 45 -5.65 4.77 -6.18
CA ASN A 45 -5.05 5.89 -5.47
C ASN A 45 -4.17 5.42 -4.31
N TYR A 46 -3.06 6.14 -4.10
CA TYR A 46 -2.31 6.12 -2.86
C TYR A 46 -2.12 7.55 -2.34
N VAL A 47 -2.17 7.72 -1.03
CA VAL A 47 -1.63 8.93 -0.40
C VAL A 47 -0.19 8.61 -0.04
N GLU A 48 0.75 9.24 -0.74
CA GLU A 48 2.16 9.21 -0.35
C GLU A 48 2.28 9.92 1.00
N MET A 49 2.57 9.16 2.06
CA MET A 49 2.98 9.81 3.31
C MET A 49 4.42 10.29 3.13
N PRO A 50 4.72 11.57 3.38
CA PRO A 50 6.06 12.10 3.19
C PRO A 50 7.05 11.30 4.05
N ARG A 51 8.19 10.96 3.44
CA ARG A 51 9.28 10.22 4.10
C ARG A 51 9.70 10.97 5.36
N MET A 52 9.31 10.47 6.54
CA MET A 52 9.78 11.05 7.79
C MET A 52 11.20 10.57 8.06
N LEU A 53 12.03 11.35 8.74
CA LEU A 53 13.30 10.84 9.26
C LEU A 53 13.07 10.27 10.67
N ASP A 54 13.81 9.23 11.05
CA ASP A 54 13.86 8.68 12.39
C ASP A 54 14.76 9.55 13.30
N GLU A 55 14.90 9.16 14.57
CA GLU A 55 15.67 9.91 15.58
C GLU A 55 17.18 10.00 15.27
N ASN A 56 17.66 9.23 14.28
CA ASN A 56 19.04 9.23 13.80
C ASN A 56 19.24 10.02 12.49
N GLY A 57 18.16 10.55 11.88
CA GLY A 57 18.22 11.19 10.57
C GLY A 57 18.08 10.22 9.38
N GLU A 58 17.67 8.97 9.61
CA GLU A 58 17.42 7.95 8.57
C GLU A 58 15.97 7.99 8.08
N GLN A 59 15.68 7.78 6.79
CA GLN A 59 14.29 7.73 6.32
C GLN A 59 13.52 6.53 6.93
N ARG A 60 12.37 6.86 7.51
CA ARG A 60 11.46 6.09 8.37
C ARG A 60 10.38 5.40 7.53
N LEU A 61 10.13 4.12 7.84
CA LEU A 61 9.02 3.25 7.41
C LEU A 61 8.17 3.81 6.25
N ASP A 62 8.47 3.36 5.02
CA ASP A 62 7.70 3.69 3.82
C ASP A 62 6.31 3.05 3.92
N VAL A 63 5.40 3.74 4.60
CA VAL A 63 4.00 3.35 4.76
C VAL A 63 3.18 3.98 3.66
N PHE A 64 2.43 3.14 2.97
CA PHE A 64 1.56 3.50 1.87
C PHE A 64 0.13 3.18 2.24
N VAL A 65 -0.78 4.04 1.80
CA VAL A 65 -2.22 3.81 1.93
C VAL A 65 -2.77 3.46 0.57
N PHE A 66 -3.27 2.25 0.41
CA PHE A 66 -3.88 1.76 -0.82
C PHE A 66 -5.40 1.79 -0.73
N CYS A 67 -6.04 2.29 -1.78
CA CYS A 67 -7.50 2.23 -1.95
C CYS A 67 -7.87 1.34 -3.15
N PRO A 68 -8.55 0.21 -2.93
CA PRO A 68 -9.15 -0.60 -3.99
C PRO A 68 -10.13 0.20 -4.84
N ILE A 69 -10.22 -0.13 -6.13
CA ILE A 69 -11.18 0.50 -7.06
C ILE A 69 -12.62 0.15 -6.71
N GLU A 70 -12.86 -1.10 -6.37
CA GLU A 70 -14.19 -1.59 -6.02
C GLU A 70 -14.37 -1.69 -4.50
N PRO A 71 -15.58 -1.40 -3.99
CA PRO A 71 -15.90 -1.60 -2.57
C PRO A 71 -15.62 -3.05 -2.17
N MET A 72 -14.67 -3.21 -1.26
CA MET A 72 -14.25 -4.53 -0.81
C MET A 72 -15.07 -5.01 0.38
N GLN A 73 -15.34 -6.32 0.42
CA GLN A 73 -15.89 -6.97 1.61
C GLN A 73 -14.82 -7.06 2.70
N LYS A 74 -15.26 -6.97 3.96
CA LYS A 74 -14.39 -7.15 5.13
C LYS A 74 -13.75 -8.54 5.10
N GLY A 75 -12.42 -8.61 5.17
CA GLY A 75 -11.67 -9.86 5.33
C GLY A 75 -10.71 -10.21 4.20
N ASN A 76 -10.73 -9.48 3.09
CA ASN A 76 -9.85 -9.78 1.95
C ASN A 76 -8.38 -9.38 2.20
N PHE A 77 -8.14 -8.51 3.18
CA PHE A 77 -6.81 -8.17 3.66
C PHE A 77 -6.79 -8.25 5.18
N VAL A 78 -5.68 -8.72 5.74
CA VAL A 78 -5.47 -8.86 7.18
C VAL A 78 -4.13 -8.25 7.59
N GLN A 79 -4.05 -7.75 8.83
CA GLN A 79 -2.79 -7.26 9.38
C GLN A 79 -1.75 -8.38 9.47
N GLY A 80 -0.49 -8.05 9.19
CA GLY A 80 0.64 -8.98 9.10
C GLY A 80 0.72 -9.76 7.78
N GLN A 81 -0.25 -9.59 6.87
CA GLN A 81 -0.21 -10.24 5.57
C GLN A 81 0.86 -9.59 4.68
N CYS A 82 1.70 -10.42 4.06
CA CYS A 82 2.58 -9.98 2.99
C CYS A 82 1.85 -10.03 1.65
N VAL A 83 1.95 -8.97 0.86
CA VAL A 83 1.29 -8.83 -0.44
C VAL A 83 2.20 -8.13 -1.43
N GLU A 84 2.04 -8.50 -2.69
CA GLU A 84 2.77 -7.88 -3.80
C GLU A 84 1.94 -6.77 -4.44
N LEU A 85 2.59 -5.68 -4.81
CA LEU A 85 2.09 -4.68 -5.72
C LEU A 85 2.75 -4.89 -7.08
N VAL A 86 1.94 -5.22 -8.09
CA VAL A 86 2.38 -5.30 -9.48
C VAL A 86 2.00 -4.00 -10.18
N LEU A 87 3.01 -3.23 -10.58
CA LEU A 87 2.83 -2.06 -11.43
C LEU A 87 3.05 -2.45 -12.90
N PRO A 88 2.22 -1.95 -13.83
CA PRO A 88 2.49 -2.10 -15.25
C PRO A 88 3.88 -1.51 -15.55
N ASN A 89 4.64 -2.18 -16.41
CA ASN A 89 5.89 -1.60 -16.90
C ASN A 89 5.52 -0.34 -17.68
N GLN A 90 6.15 0.79 -17.34
CA GLN A 90 6.02 2.03 -18.12
C GLN A 90 6.46 1.83 -19.56
#